data_AF-A0A1Y5I208-F1
#
_entry.id   AF-A0A1Y5I208-F1
#
_cell.length_a   1.000
_cell.length_b   1.000
_cell.length_c   1.000
_cell.angle_alpha   90.00
_cell.angle_beta   90.00
_cell.angle_gamma   90.00
#
_symmetry.space_group_name_H-M   'P 1'
#
loop_
_entity.id
_entity.type
_entity.pdbx_description
1 polymer ?
#
loop_
_entity_poly.entity_id
_entity_poly.type
_entity_poly.pdbx_seq_one_letter_code
_entity_poly.pdbx_strand_id
1 'polypeptide(L)'
;MKSPHLILLGSAFIIALSGSQLASADIADMDNDGIADNVDTDRDGDGLSNFMEKASGTDPDVADQFDLDDDGIPDAIDSDTDGDGVVDKNDDFPRDDTASRDTDGDGVPDSRDKDIDGDLISNKFEQQLGYAVDNRNDTPVDRDHDGIPDILDSDMDNDGYENAKDDFPLLASEWNDLDSDGIGDNSDPDWDGDGISNEWEQQLSYDPRDSSSFPIDLDGDGIPDKEDDDRDGDGVADKDDLYPDDSKDWADMDGDGLPDHQDQDSDGDGVPNVFELHLGTDPLNASSLPKDSDGDSMPDSFDTDRDGDGFANNLDLFPDDGNEWGDLDGDGIGDNSDDDRDNDGFSNADELLANTSDRDTTDFPDDLDKDGIADVVDDDIDGDGHLNNADIFPYNEKDWLDLDGDGIGDNADGDRDGDGINNDYELRLGFDPASTKSVPADLDNDAIPDSIDNDIDGDFIANALDVFPLDKNEWLDHDADGKGDNSDLDRDGDNISNEYEKILGTNDLDAKDKPADLDDDGIPDSLDDNRDGDGYLNANDAFPDNKAEWADMDSDGRGDNSDLDIDGDNISNKFEIQLGFNQLDA
;
A
#
# COMPACT_ATOMS: atom_id res chain seq x y z
N MET A 1 -53.36 -75.19 137.36
CA MET A 1 -53.81 -75.00 138.76
C MET A 1 -52.65 -74.37 139.52
N LYS A 2 -52.92 -73.27 140.25
CA LYS A 2 -52.21 -72.72 141.43
C LYS A 2 -50.67 -72.87 141.44
N SER A 3 -49.85 -71.82 141.32
CA SER A 3 -49.60 -70.79 142.37
C SER A 3 -49.17 -71.41 143.72
N PRO A 4 -48.51 -70.67 144.61
CA PRO A 4 -47.11 -70.20 144.63
C PRO A 4 -46.46 -70.52 146.01
N HIS A 5 -45.40 -69.78 146.40
CA HIS A 5 -45.04 -69.45 147.79
C HIS A 5 -44.36 -70.59 148.63
N LEU A 6 -43.50 -70.37 149.62
CA LEU A 6 -43.08 -69.22 150.44
C LEU A 6 -41.86 -69.69 151.30
N ILE A 7 -41.25 -68.74 152.04
CA ILE A 7 -40.65 -68.93 153.39
C ILE A 7 -39.24 -69.56 153.45
N LEU A 8 -38.27 -69.16 154.29
CA LEU A 8 -38.07 -68.09 155.29
C LEU A 8 -36.73 -68.38 156.04
N LEU A 9 -36.08 -67.31 156.53
CA LEU A 9 -35.30 -67.22 157.79
C LEU A 9 -34.05 -68.11 158.06
N GLY A 10 -32.96 -67.43 158.40
CA GLY A 10 -32.58 -67.36 159.83
C GLY A 10 -31.18 -67.80 160.25
N SER A 11 -30.31 -66.81 160.47
CA SER A 11 -29.63 -66.55 161.76
C SER A 11 -28.63 -67.54 162.40
N ALA A 12 -27.39 -67.04 162.50
CA ALA A 12 -26.64 -66.76 163.75
C ALA A 12 -25.63 -67.78 164.35
N PHE A 13 -24.40 -67.24 164.56
CA PHE A 13 -23.52 -67.35 165.75
C PHE A 13 -22.97 -68.74 166.17
N ILE A 14 -21.77 -68.96 166.73
CA ILE A 14 -20.48 -68.25 166.94
C ILE A 14 -19.54 -69.24 167.71
N ILE A 15 -18.21 -68.97 167.75
CA ILE A 15 -17.12 -69.58 168.58
C ILE A 15 -16.58 -70.95 168.14
N ALA A 16 -15.29 -71.31 168.18
CA ALA A 16 -13.95 -70.69 168.12
C ALA A 16 -12.91 -71.84 168.29
N LEU A 17 -11.63 -71.50 168.09
CA LEU A 17 -10.41 -72.11 168.66
C LEU A 17 -9.72 -73.29 167.93
N SER A 18 -8.67 -72.89 167.18
CA SER A 18 -7.26 -73.29 167.31
C SER A 18 -6.79 -74.75 167.15
N GLY A 19 -5.86 -74.96 166.19
CA GLY A 19 -4.60 -75.68 166.45
C GLY A 19 -4.38 -77.08 165.85
N SER A 20 -3.79 -77.12 164.64
CA SER A 20 -2.78 -78.08 164.10
C SER A 20 -2.99 -79.61 163.98
N GLN A 21 -2.89 -80.05 162.69
CA GLN A 21 -2.18 -81.20 162.06
C GLN A 21 -2.64 -82.67 162.23
N LEU A 22 -2.94 -83.34 161.09
CA LEU A 22 -2.10 -84.35 160.38
C LEU A 22 -2.75 -84.79 159.04
N ALA A 23 -1.94 -85.20 158.05
CA ALA A 23 -2.26 -85.34 156.61
C ALA A 23 -2.46 -86.78 156.08
N SER A 24 -3.17 -86.91 154.93
CA SER A 24 -3.22 -88.04 153.97
C SER A 24 -3.40 -87.46 152.55
N ALA A 25 -2.83 -88.05 151.49
CA ALA A 25 -2.79 -87.49 150.12
C ALA A 25 -3.83 -88.11 149.16
N ASP A 26 -4.40 -87.30 148.25
CA ASP A 26 -5.41 -87.61 147.21
C ASP A 26 -4.79 -87.80 145.79
N ILE A 27 -5.52 -88.46 144.86
CA ILE A 27 -5.18 -88.70 143.43
C ILE A 27 -6.07 -87.79 142.56
N ALA A 28 -5.57 -87.24 141.44
CA ALA A 28 -6.31 -86.32 140.53
C ALA A 28 -7.03 -87.06 139.37
N ASP A 29 -8.22 -86.57 139.01
CA ASP A 29 -9.19 -87.08 138.01
C ASP A 29 -10.04 -85.87 137.54
N MET A 30 -9.90 -85.44 136.29
CA MET A 30 -10.32 -84.12 135.77
C MET A 30 -11.79 -84.07 135.36
N ASP A 31 -12.24 -85.03 134.57
CA ASP A 31 -13.66 -85.15 134.19
C ASP A 31 -14.48 -85.87 135.28
N ASN A 32 -13.81 -86.46 136.28
CA ASN A 32 -14.40 -87.21 137.39
C ASN A 32 -15.17 -88.46 136.94
N ASP A 33 -14.80 -89.08 135.83
CA ASP A 33 -15.39 -90.33 135.38
C ASP A 33 -14.95 -91.55 136.23
N GLY A 34 -13.94 -91.35 137.09
CA GLY A 34 -13.36 -92.35 137.98
C GLY A 34 -12.07 -92.98 137.46
N ILE A 35 -11.57 -92.55 136.32
CA ILE A 35 -10.27 -92.90 135.73
C ILE A 35 -9.28 -91.77 136.03
N ALA A 36 -8.10 -92.11 136.53
CA ALA A 36 -7.11 -91.07 136.83
C ALA A 36 -6.53 -90.47 135.53
N ASP A 37 -6.36 -89.16 135.49
CA ASP A 37 -5.90 -88.36 134.33
C ASP A 37 -4.69 -88.93 133.57
N ASN A 38 -3.81 -89.64 134.28
CA ASN A 38 -2.58 -90.17 133.73
C ASN A 38 -2.79 -91.44 132.88
N VAL A 39 -3.98 -92.02 132.92
CA VAL A 39 -4.37 -93.18 132.10
C VAL A 39 -5.65 -92.95 131.30
N ASP A 40 -6.29 -91.78 131.45
CA ASP A 40 -7.44 -91.41 130.63
C ASP A 40 -7.05 -91.06 129.18
N THR A 41 -7.82 -91.56 128.23
CA THR A 41 -7.67 -91.32 126.79
C THR A 41 -8.55 -90.19 126.27
N ASP A 42 -9.48 -89.68 127.07
CA ASP A 42 -10.37 -88.56 126.79
C ASP A 42 -10.49 -87.77 128.11
N ARG A 43 -9.51 -86.89 128.38
CA ARG A 43 -9.29 -86.40 129.76
C ARG A 43 -10.32 -85.35 130.17
N ASP A 44 -10.91 -84.64 129.21
CA ASP A 44 -11.96 -83.65 129.48
C ASP A 44 -13.38 -84.20 129.25
N GLY A 45 -13.50 -85.42 128.70
CA GLY A 45 -14.74 -86.16 128.55
C GLY A 45 -15.66 -85.59 127.49
N ASP A 46 -15.12 -84.87 126.49
CA ASP A 46 -15.91 -84.19 125.45
C ASP A 46 -16.32 -85.10 124.28
N GLY A 47 -15.75 -86.31 124.22
CA GLY A 47 -16.03 -87.33 123.23
C GLY A 47 -14.99 -87.42 122.09
N LEU A 48 -14.01 -86.51 122.05
CA LEU A 48 -12.81 -86.63 121.22
C LEU A 48 -11.65 -87.18 122.05
N SER A 49 -10.96 -88.19 121.53
CA SER A 49 -9.81 -88.71 122.27
C SER A 49 -8.67 -87.70 122.27
N ASN A 50 -7.89 -87.68 123.36
CA ASN A 50 -6.66 -86.90 123.52
C ASN A 50 -5.68 -87.03 122.34
N PHE A 51 -5.75 -88.14 121.58
CA PHE A 51 -4.94 -88.35 120.37
C PHE A 51 -5.44 -87.54 119.18
N MET A 52 -6.76 -87.48 118.95
CA MET A 52 -7.36 -86.77 117.82
C MET A 52 -7.19 -85.26 117.99
N GLU A 53 -7.47 -84.73 119.18
CA GLU A 53 -7.31 -83.30 119.45
C GLU A 53 -5.87 -82.84 119.23
N LYS A 54 -4.91 -83.64 119.71
CA LYS A 54 -3.49 -83.37 119.49
C LYS A 54 -3.06 -83.49 118.02
N ALA A 55 -3.75 -84.32 117.23
CA ALA A 55 -3.53 -84.42 115.80
C ALA A 55 -4.15 -83.24 115.04
N SER A 56 -5.28 -82.71 115.52
CA SER A 56 -5.98 -81.53 115.00
C SER A 56 -5.41 -80.20 115.53
N GLY A 57 -4.54 -80.25 116.53
CA GLY A 57 -3.90 -79.08 117.13
C GLY A 57 -4.73 -78.38 118.22
N THR A 58 -5.84 -78.98 118.66
CA THR A 58 -6.65 -78.54 119.80
C THR A 58 -6.09 -79.08 121.12
N ASP A 59 -6.51 -78.50 122.24
CA ASP A 59 -5.95 -78.78 123.57
C ASP A 59 -6.70 -79.96 124.23
N PRO A 60 -6.06 -81.13 124.47
CA PRO A 60 -6.71 -82.35 124.99
C PRO A 60 -7.33 -82.29 126.40
N ASP A 61 -7.30 -81.10 126.99
CA ASP A 61 -7.76 -80.82 128.34
C ASP A 61 -8.89 -79.75 128.32
N VAL A 62 -9.41 -79.39 127.13
CA VAL A 62 -10.42 -78.35 126.90
C VAL A 62 -11.47 -78.81 125.88
N ALA A 63 -12.71 -78.97 126.35
CA ALA A 63 -13.81 -79.39 125.50
C ALA A 63 -14.13 -78.39 124.38
N ASP A 64 -13.98 -78.80 123.11
CA ASP A 64 -14.06 -77.93 121.91
C ASP A 64 -15.07 -78.47 120.87
N GLN A 65 -16.27 -77.87 120.74
CA GLN A 65 -17.39 -78.34 119.87
C GLN A 65 -18.04 -77.25 118.97
N PHE A 66 -17.31 -76.56 118.08
CA PHE A 66 -17.93 -75.63 117.09
C PHE A 66 -18.09 -76.30 115.72
N ASP A 67 -19.32 -76.29 115.21
CA ASP A 67 -19.82 -76.92 113.97
C ASP A 67 -21.00 -76.04 113.47
N LEU A 68 -20.80 -75.26 112.40
CA LEU A 68 -21.70 -74.19 111.94
C LEU A 68 -22.91 -74.74 111.17
N ASP A 69 -22.72 -75.80 110.39
CA ASP A 69 -23.78 -76.44 109.62
C ASP A 69 -24.41 -77.65 110.34
N ASP A 70 -23.91 -77.97 111.55
CA ASP A 70 -24.34 -79.07 112.42
C ASP A 70 -24.24 -80.46 111.71
N ASP A 71 -23.30 -80.64 110.77
CA ASP A 71 -23.12 -81.90 110.03
C ASP A 71 -22.36 -82.99 110.83
N GLY A 72 -21.78 -82.60 111.97
CA GLY A 72 -20.99 -83.44 112.87
C GLY A 72 -19.49 -83.35 112.63
N ILE A 73 -19.02 -82.48 111.73
CA ILE A 73 -17.62 -82.17 111.46
C ILE A 73 -17.33 -80.76 112.02
N PRO A 74 -16.38 -80.59 112.95
CA PRO A 74 -16.06 -79.26 113.45
C PRO A 74 -15.52 -78.33 112.36
N ASP A 75 -15.92 -77.05 112.36
CA ASP A 75 -15.51 -76.00 111.40
C ASP A 75 -13.99 -75.98 111.14
N ALA A 76 -13.19 -76.29 112.17
CA ALA A 76 -11.73 -76.29 112.07
C ALA A 76 -11.18 -77.31 111.06
N ILE A 77 -11.95 -78.34 110.73
CA ILE A 77 -11.60 -79.40 109.79
C ILE A 77 -12.67 -79.63 108.71
N ASP A 78 -13.75 -78.88 108.73
CA ASP A 78 -14.75 -78.87 107.67
C ASP A 78 -14.20 -78.21 106.41
N SER A 79 -14.60 -78.72 105.25
CA SER A 79 -14.24 -78.20 103.93
C SER A 79 -15.36 -77.43 103.24
N ASP A 80 -16.54 -77.38 103.86
CA ASP A 80 -17.76 -76.71 103.41
C ASP A 80 -18.46 -76.12 104.65
N THR A 81 -17.84 -75.11 105.27
CA THR A 81 -18.13 -74.67 106.65
C THR A 81 -19.58 -74.24 106.87
N ASP A 82 -20.29 -73.76 105.85
CA ASP A 82 -21.70 -73.38 105.96
C ASP A 82 -22.68 -74.34 105.26
N GLY A 83 -22.17 -75.41 104.65
CA GLY A 83 -22.98 -76.46 104.04
C GLY A 83 -23.82 -76.02 102.84
N ASP A 84 -23.46 -74.92 102.16
CA ASP A 84 -24.19 -74.42 100.98
C ASP A 84 -23.96 -75.28 99.72
N GLY A 85 -22.93 -76.15 99.77
CA GLY A 85 -22.52 -77.06 98.71
C GLY A 85 -21.36 -76.56 97.85
N VAL A 86 -20.80 -75.39 98.15
CA VAL A 86 -19.59 -74.81 97.57
C VAL A 86 -18.47 -74.85 98.61
N VAL A 87 -17.52 -75.75 98.40
CA VAL A 87 -16.34 -75.86 99.27
C VAL A 87 -15.65 -74.51 99.49
N ASP A 88 -15.29 -74.19 100.74
CA ASP A 88 -14.76 -72.88 101.20
C ASP A 88 -13.68 -72.25 100.30
N LYS A 89 -12.86 -73.07 99.65
CA LYS A 89 -11.80 -72.61 98.74
C LYS A 89 -12.30 -71.98 97.43
N ASN A 90 -13.56 -72.21 97.09
CA ASN A 90 -14.24 -71.80 95.87
C ASN A 90 -15.50 -70.98 96.19
N ASP A 91 -15.71 -70.67 97.46
CA ASP A 91 -16.80 -69.87 97.95
C ASP A 91 -16.23 -68.49 98.30
N ASP A 92 -16.74 -67.43 97.67
CA ASP A 92 -16.34 -66.06 97.99
C ASP A 92 -16.90 -65.61 99.37
N PHE A 93 -17.89 -66.33 99.90
CA PHE A 93 -18.50 -66.15 101.22
C PHE A 93 -18.63 -67.49 102.01
N PRO A 94 -17.54 -68.14 102.45
CA PRO A 94 -17.50 -69.49 103.09
C PRO A 94 -18.22 -69.65 104.46
N ARG A 95 -19.05 -68.70 104.85
CA ARG A 95 -19.78 -68.65 106.13
C ARG A 95 -21.20 -68.08 105.95
N ASP A 96 -21.65 -67.90 104.71
CA ASP A 96 -22.97 -67.37 104.34
C ASP A 96 -23.62 -68.36 103.37
N ASP A 97 -24.46 -69.24 103.92
CA ASP A 97 -25.21 -70.28 103.20
C ASP A 97 -26.14 -69.76 102.08
N THR A 98 -26.22 -68.45 101.87
CA THR A 98 -27.04 -67.80 100.86
C THR A 98 -26.26 -67.12 99.72
N ALA A 99 -24.92 -67.12 99.75
CA ALA A 99 -24.10 -66.45 98.76
C ALA A 99 -22.79 -67.18 98.52
N SER A 100 -22.40 -67.36 97.26
CA SER A 100 -21.14 -68.04 96.93
C SER A 100 -20.31 -67.44 95.80
N ARG A 101 -20.74 -66.31 95.21
CA ARG A 101 -20.03 -65.67 94.07
C ARG A 101 -20.03 -64.14 94.17
N ASP A 102 -18.86 -63.55 93.95
CA ASP A 102 -18.59 -62.11 93.85
C ASP A 102 -17.72 -61.85 92.60
N THR A 103 -18.35 -61.45 91.49
CA THR A 103 -17.73 -61.41 90.16
C THR A 103 -16.69 -60.29 90.03
N ASP A 104 -16.95 -59.11 90.60
CA ASP A 104 -16.03 -57.96 90.53
C ASP A 104 -15.12 -57.85 91.78
N GLY A 105 -15.44 -58.58 92.85
CA GLY A 105 -14.66 -58.64 94.08
C GLY A 105 -14.88 -57.43 94.98
N ASP A 106 -15.99 -56.71 94.85
CA ASP A 106 -16.30 -55.52 95.66
C ASP A 106 -16.83 -55.86 97.08
N GLY A 107 -17.10 -57.14 97.33
CA GLY A 107 -17.63 -57.67 98.59
C GLY A 107 -19.16 -57.73 98.65
N VAL A 108 -19.86 -57.41 97.55
CA VAL A 108 -21.29 -57.58 97.36
C VAL A 108 -21.52 -58.80 96.48
N PRO A 109 -22.23 -59.84 96.94
CA PRO A 109 -22.47 -60.99 96.10
C PRO A 109 -23.35 -60.62 94.91
N ASP A 110 -23.09 -61.23 93.75
CA ASP A 110 -23.74 -60.94 92.47
C ASP A 110 -25.27 -60.80 92.55
N SER A 111 -25.90 -61.60 93.42
CA SER A 111 -27.36 -61.59 93.63
C SER A 111 -27.93 -60.24 94.13
N ARG A 112 -27.07 -59.39 94.70
CA ARG A 112 -27.40 -58.10 95.32
C ARG A 112 -26.68 -56.92 94.68
N ASP A 113 -25.78 -57.18 93.74
CA ASP A 113 -24.96 -56.17 93.10
C ASP A 113 -25.73 -55.45 91.95
N LYS A 114 -25.48 -54.15 91.81
CA LYS A 114 -26.04 -53.28 90.77
C LYS A 114 -25.09 -53.05 89.60
N ASP A 115 -23.85 -53.48 89.70
CA ASP A 115 -22.78 -53.40 88.71
C ASP A 115 -21.91 -54.65 88.87
N ILE A 116 -22.42 -55.80 88.41
CA ILE A 116 -21.85 -57.12 88.74
C ILE A 116 -20.42 -57.30 88.19
N ASP A 117 -20.02 -56.54 87.17
CA ASP A 117 -18.70 -56.63 86.57
C ASP A 117 -17.78 -55.42 86.83
N GLY A 118 -18.28 -54.42 87.56
CA GLY A 118 -17.54 -53.26 88.03
C GLY A 118 -17.09 -52.33 86.89
N ASP A 119 -17.88 -52.21 85.83
CA ASP A 119 -17.57 -51.39 84.65
C ASP A 119 -18.06 -49.93 84.74
N LEU A 120 -18.74 -49.57 85.83
CA LEU A 120 -19.37 -48.26 86.12
C LEU A 120 -20.69 -48.01 85.39
N ILE A 121 -21.19 -48.95 84.61
CA ILE A 121 -22.48 -48.91 83.95
C ILE A 121 -23.41 -49.89 84.67
N SER A 122 -24.52 -49.38 85.20
CA SER A 122 -25.38 -50.24 86.00
C SER A 122 -25.96 -51.41 85.19
N ASN A 123 -26.12 -52.57 85.86
CA ASN A 123 -26.81 -53.77 85.37
C ASN A 123 -28.15 -53.47 84.66
N LYS A 124 -28.82 -52.39 85.06
CA LYS A 124 -30.09 -51.94 84.46
C LYS A 124 -29.90 -51.44 83.02
N PHE A 125 -28.85 -50.67 82.77
CA PHE A 125 -28.55 -50.12 81.44
C PHE A 125 -28.02 -51.20 80.52
N GLU A 126 -27.11 -52.03 81.01
CA GLU A 126 -26.58 -53.17 80.26
C GLU A 126 -27.69 -54.13 79.85
N GLN A 127 -28.59 -54.51 80.77
CA GLN A 127 -29.76 -55.34 80.45
C GLN A 127 -30.71 -54.66 79.46
N GLN A 128 -30.89 -53.34 79.56
CA GLN A 128 -31.74 -52.60 78.63
C GLN A 128 -31.18 -52.62 77.21
N LEU A 129 -29.85 -52.60 77.08
CA LEU A 129 -29.14 -52.54 75.82
C LEU A 129 -28.70 -53.93 75.30
N GLY A 130 -28.83 -54.97 76.13
CA GLY A 130 -28.54 -56.36 75.76
C GLY A 130 -27.08 -56.79 75.98
N TYR A 131 -26.34 -56.05 76.80
CA TYR A 131 -24.98 -56.34 77.23
C TYR A 131 -24.97 -57.32 78.42
N ALA A 132 -23.87 -58.06 78.58
CA ALA A 132 -23.71 -59.06 79.63
C ALA A 132 -23.22 -58.44 80.95
N VAL A 133 -24.13 -58.38 81.94
CA VAL A 133 -23.90 -57.78 83.27
C VAL A 133 -22.75 -58.38 84.09
N ASP A 134 -22.23 -59.55 83.71
CA ASP A 134 -21.14 -60.24 84.39
C ASP A 134 -19.84 -60.24 83.59
N ASN A 135 -19.70 -59.34 82.60
CA ASN A 135 -18.54 -59.27 81.73
C ASN A 135 -18.16 -57.84 81.35
N ARG A 136 -17.18 -57.31 82.10
CA ARG A 136 -16.63 -55.96 81.94
C ARG A 136 -16.14 -55.59 80.53
N ASN A 137 -15.90 -56.56 79.66
CA ASN A 137 -15.46 -56.29 78.27
C ASN A 137 -16.64 -56.17 77.29
N ASP A 138 -17.86 -56.46 77.74
CA ASP A 138 -19.11 -56.33 77.00
C ASP A 138 -19.91 -55.16 77.61
N THR A 139 -19.31 -53.97 77.58
CA THR A 139 -19.86 -52.72 78.13
C THR A 139 -20.32 -51.77 77.01
N PRO A 140 -21.46 -51.07 77.15
CA PRO A 140 -21.83 -50.02 76.21
C PRO A 140 -20.85 -48.83 76.26
N VAL A 141 -20.78 -48.07 75.17
CA VAL A 141 -19.93 -46.88 75.11
C VAL A 141 -20.55 -45.78 75.97
N ASP A 142 -19.72 -45.19 76.82
CA ASP A 142 -19.98 -44.03 77.67
C ASP A 142 -18.76 -43.10 77.54
N ARG A 143 -18.89 -42.07 76.71
CA ARG A 143 -17.77 -41.22 76.27
C ARG A 143 -17.36 -40.23 77.35
N ASP A 144 -18.32 -39.63 78.03
CA ASP A 144 -18.07 -38.64 79.07
C ASP A 144 -17.87 -39.30 80.46
N HIS A 145 -18.15 -40.61 80.56
CA HIS A 145 -17.99 -41.45 81.75
C HIS A 145 -18.92 -41.01 82.89
N ASP A 146 -20.12 -40.52 82.59
CA ASP A 146 -21.11 -40.12 83.59
C ASP A 146 -21.96 -41.30 84.13
N GLY A 147 -21.79 -42.50 83.56
CA GLY A 147 -22.51 -43.73 83.89
C GLY A 147 -23.81 -43.91 83.11
N ILE A 148 -24.10 -43.04 82.13
CA ILE A 148 -25.18 -43.16 81.17
C ILE A 148 -24.57 -43.50 79.81
N PRO A 149 -24.92 -44.65 79.22
CA PRO A 149 -24.45 -44.97 77.87
C PRO A 149 -24.79 -43.89 76.85
N ASP A 150 -23.87 -43.58 75.94
CA ASP A 150 -23.99 -42.62 74.84
C ASP A 150 -25.38 -42.65 74.16
N ILE A 151 -25.89 -43.85 73.89
CA ILE A 151 -27.18 -44.06 73.19
C ILE A 151 -28.42 -43.61 74.00
N LEU A 152 -28.27 -43.44 75.30
CA LEU A 152 -29.29 -42.99 76.24
C LEU A 152 -29.00 -41.60 76.81
N ASP A 153 -27.84 -41.04 76.51
CA ASP A 153 -27.41 -39.73 76.98
C ASP A 153 -27.97 -38.62 76.07
N SER A 154 -28.40 -37.53 76.71
CA SER A 154 -28.89 -36.32 76.05
C SER A 154 -27.78 -35.31 75.73
N ASP A 155 -26.60 -35.47 76.31
CA ASP A 155 -25.43 -34.58 76.19
C ASP A 155 -24.15 -35.46 76.23
N MET A 156 -23.88 -36.14 75.11
CA MET A 156 -22.94 -37.27 75.02
C MET A 156 -21.46 -36.90 75.22
N ASP A 157 -21.12 -35.62 75.22
CA ASP A 157 -19.77 -35.13 75.46
C ASP A 157 -19.68 -34.13 76.63
N ASN A 158 -20.82 -33.80 77.25
CA ASN A 158 -20.97 -33.06 78.49
C ASN A 158 -20.44 -31.63 78.40
N ASP A 159 -20.66 -30.99 77.25
CA ASP A 159 -20.26 -29.61 76.99
C ASP A 159 -21.35 -28.59 77.38
N GLY A 160 -22.55 -29.08 77.68
CA GLY A 160 -23.71 -28.31 78.11
C GLY A 160 -24.72 -28.02 76.99
N TYR A 161 -24.48 -28.52 75.78
CA TYR A 161 -25.40 -28.46 74.66
C TYR A 161 -26.05 -29.84 74.44
N GLU A 162 -27.39 -29.86 74.36
CA GLU A 162 -28.08 -31.12 74.09
C GLU A 162 -27.70 -31.61 72.68
N ASN A 163 -27.50 -32.93 72.50
CA ASN A 163 -27.13 -33.56 71.21
C ASN A 163 -28.00 -33.12 70.00
N ALA A 164 -29.22 -32.64 70.24
CA ALA A 164 -30.15 -32.17 69.21
C ALA A 164 -29.98 -30.70 68.81
N LYS A 165 -29.17 -29.93 69.54
CA LYS A 165 -28.85 -28.51 69.33
C LYS A 165 -27.35 -28.25 69.26
N ASP A 166 -26.59 -29.33 69.19
CA ASP A 166 -25.16 -29.35 69.08
C ASP A 166 -24.83 -29.88 67.68
N ASP A 167 -24.15 -29.07 66.89
CA ASP A 167 -23.69 -29.47 65.55
C ASP A 167 -22.53 -30.49 65.63
N PHE A 168 -21.86 -30.59 66.78
CA PHE A 168 -20.81 -31.55 67.08
C PHE A 168 -21.06 -32.36 68.39
N PRO A 169 -22.10 -33.23 68.46
CA PRO A 169 -22.52 -33.98 69.67
C PRO A 169 -21.53 -34.99 70.27
N LEU A 170 -20.28 -35.01 69.78
CA LEU A 170 -19.22 -35.93 70.16
C LEU A 170 -17.93 -35.21 70.52
N LEU A 171 -17.90 -33.88 70.42
CA LEU A 171 -16.73 -33.02 70.55
C LEU A 171 -17.05 -31.79 71.43
N ALA A 172 -16.78 -31.93 72.72
CA ALA A 172 -17.08 -30.91 73.74
C ALA A 172 -16.39 -29.54 73.60
N SER A 173 -15.60 -29.32 72.55
CA SER A 173 -14.99 -28.02 72.24
C SER A 173 -15.74 -27.23 71.17
N GLU A 174 -16.73 -27.82 70.50
CA GLU A 174 -17.45 -27.23 69.38
C GLU A 174 -18.95 -27.50 69.54
N TRP A 175 -19.79 -26.52 69.26
CA TRP A 175 -21.26 -26.66 69.40
C TRP A 175 -22.07 -26.00 68.27
N ASN A 176 -21.44 -25.14 67.47
CA ASN A 176 -22.04 -24.42 66.35
C ASN A 176 -21.17 -24.55 65.11
N ASP A 177 -21.81 -24.63 63.93
CA ASP A 177 -21.19 -24.61 62.61
C ASP A 177 -21.95 -23.62 61.69
N LEU A 178 -21.59 -22.33 61.72
CA LEU A 178 -22.38 -21.26 61.11
C LEU A 178 -22.44 -21.37 59.57
N ASP A 179 -21.35 -21.72 58.91
CA ASP A 179 -21.28 -21.89 57.46
C ASP A 179 -21.52 -23.35 57.00
N SER A 180 -21.58 -24.30 57.95
CA SER A 180 -21.80 -25.72 57.73
C SER A 180 -20.66 -26.41 56.94
N ASP A 181 -19.42 -25.95 57.07
CA ASP A 181 -18.24 -26.54 56.42
C ASP A 181 -17.68 -27.77 57.18
N GLY A 182 -18.13 -27.99 58.41
CA GLY A 182 -17.73 -29.08 59.29
C GLY A 182 -16.59 -28.75 60.25
N ILE A 183 -16.17 -27.49 60.33
CA ILE A 183 -15.28 -26.93 61.34
C ILE A 183 -16.15 -26.08 62.28
N GLY A 184 -16.11 -26.34 63.58
CA GLY A 184 -16.91 -25.56 64.51
C GLY A 184 -16.42 -24.13 64.69
N ASP A 185 -17.35 -23.21 64.95
CA ASP A 185 -17.10 -21.77 65.11
C ASP A 185 -15.91 -21.45 66.05
N ASN A 186 -15.62 -22.27 67.08
CA ASN A 186 -14.53 -21.94 68.00
C ASN A 186 -13.13 -22.16 67.40
N SER A 187 -13.04 -22.98 66.35
CA SER A 187 -11.80 -23.30 65.64
C SER A 187 -11.76 -22.73 64.22
N ASP A 188 -12.90 -22.27 63.71
CA ASP A 188 -13.07 -21.80 62.34
C ASP A 188 -12.51 -20.38 62.11
N PRO A 189 -11.58 -20.19 61.15
CA PRO A 189 -11.08 -18.87 60.76
C PRO A 189 -12.06 -18.01 59.94
N ASP A 190 -13.16 -18.54 59.41
CA ASP A 190 -14.13 -17.86 58.54
C ASP A 190 -15.56 -18.32 58.86
N TRP A 191 -16.22 -17.68 59.83
CA TRP A 191 -17.48 -18.19 60.40
C TRP A 191 -18.65 -18.18 59.41
N ASP A 192 -18.68 -17.30 58.42
CA ASP A 192 -19.83 -17.20 57.49
C ASP A 192 -19.53 -17.73 56.09
N GLY A 193 -18.29 -18.21 55.86
CA GLY A 193 -17.87 -18.92 54.68
C GLY A 193 -17.81 -18.05 53.43
N ASP A 194 -17.64 -16.73 53.58
CA ASP A 194 -17.55 -15.78 52.46
C ASP A 194 -16.15 -15.72 51.83
N GLY A 195 -15.17 -16.39 52.44
CA GLY A 195 -13.79 -16.48 51.97
C GLY A 195 -12.85 -15.44 52.60
N ILE A 196 -13.36 -14.57 53.48
CA ILE A 196 -12.59 -13.58 54.21
C ILE A 196 -12.48 -14.00 55.68
N SER A 197 -11.26 -14.01 56.22
CA SER A 197 -11.09 -14.45 57.60
C SER A 197 -11.73 -13.48 58.61
N ASN A 198 -12.28 -14.04 59.68
CA ASN A 198 -12.87 -13.34 60.82
C ASN A 198 -11.99 -12.20 61.38
N GLU A 199 -10.67 -12.40 61.38
CA GLU A 199 -9.69 -11.42 61.87
C GLU A 199 -9.60 -10.16 60.99
N TRP A 200 -9.85 -10.33 59.70
CA TRP A 200 -9.67 -9.31 58.67
C TRP A 200 -10.92 -8.45 58.52
N GLU A 201 -12.10 -9.05 58.51
CA GLU A 201 -13.37 -8.33 58.57
C GLU A 201 -13.47 -7.44 59.81
N GLN A 202 -13.04 -7.95 60.98
CA GLN A 202 -12.98 -7.15 62.22
C GLN A 202 -12.04 -5.94 62.11
N GLN A 203 -10.93 -6.05 61.37
CA GLN A 203 -10.02 -4.92 61.13
C GLN A 203 -10.67 -3.86 60.24
N LEU A 204 -11.42 -4.31 59.23
CA LEU A 204 -12.09 -3.46 58.25
C LEU A 204 -13.49 -2.97 58.69
N SER A 205 -13.92 -3.33 59.90
CA SER A 205 -15.24 -2.99 60.48
C SER A 205 -16.43 -3.60 59.74
N TYR A 206 -16.22 -4.76 59.13
CA TYR A 206 -17.25 -5.65 58.58
C TYR A 206 -17.71 -6.66 59.64
N ASP A 207 -18.75 -7.45 59.35
CA ASP A 207 -19.43 -8.31 60.34
C ASP A 207 -19.13 -9.78 60.03
N PRO A 208 -18.26 -10.46 60.82
CA PRO A 208 -17.81 -11.84 60.56
C PRO A 208 -18.85 -12.94 60.73
N ARG A 209 -20.13 -12.59 60.69
CA ARG A 209 -21.25 -13.52 60.84
C ARG A 209 -22.32 -13.25 59.78
N ASP A 210 -22.01 -12.38 58.83
CA ASP A 210 -22.91 -11.95 57.78
C ASP A 210 -22.14 -11.99 56.47
N SER A 211 -22.32 -13.09 55.74
CA SER A 211 -21.68 -13.37 54.44
C SER A 211 -22.01 -12.34 53.34
N SER A 212 -22.76 -11.29 53.66
CA SER A 212 -23.06 -10.16 52.77
C SER A 212 -22.33 -8.87 53.17
N SER A 213 -21.51 -8.93 54.22
CA SER A 213 -20.77 -7.81 54.80
C SER A 213 -19.28 -7.96 54.49
N PHE A 214 -18.88 -7.73 53.24
CA PHE A 214 -17.47 -7.78 52.81
C PHE A 214 -17.01 -6.51 52.07
N PRO A 215 -15.71 -6.18 52.09
CA PRO A 215 -15.12 -5.17 51.22
C PRO A 215 -15.25 -5.54 49.74
N ILE A 216 -15.57 -4.56 48.88
CA ILE A 216 -15.56 -4.77 47.42
C ILE A 216 -14.10 -4.83 46.99
N ASP A 217 -13.78 -5.84 46.20
CA ASP A 217 -12.49 -6.16 45.60
C ASP A 217 -12.80 -6.55 44.14
N LEU A 218 -12.65 -5.58 43.23
CA LEU A 218 -13.12 -5.65 41.86
C LEU A 218 -12.29 -6.61 41.01
N ASP A 219 -10.97 -6.65 41.21
CA ASP A 219 -10.04 -7.51 40.48
C ASP A 219 -9.76 -8.85 41.18
N GLY A 220 -10.12 -8.96 42.46
CA GLY A 220 -9.99 -10.17 43.27
C GLY A 220 -8.56 -10.45 43.71
N ASP A 221 -7.69 -9.45 43.80
CA ASP A 221 -6.30 -9.60 44.23
C ASP A 221 -6.12 -9.70 45.75
N GLY A 222 -7.22 -9.48 46.51
CA GLY A 222 -7.26 -9.51 47.96
C GLY A 222 -6.98 -8.16 48.61
N ILE A 223 -6.90 -7.07 47.85
CA ILE A 223 -6.84 -5.69 48.32
C ILE A 223 -8.20 -5.03 48.05
N PRO A 224 -8.85 -4.42 49.06
CA PRO A 224 -10.11 -3.76 48.82
C PRO A 224 -9.96 -2.55 47.90
N ASP A 225 -10.94 -2.31 47.04
CA ASP A 225 -11.04 -1.19 46.08
C ASP A 225 -10.62 0.19 46.61
N LYS A 226 -10.85 0.48 47.89
CA LYS A 226 -10.53 1.77 48.51
C LYS A 226 -9.07 1.92 48.90
N GLU A 227 -8.40 0.80 49.11
CA GLU A 227 -7.01 0.67 49.50
C GLU A 227 -6.14 0.16 48.35
N ASP A 228 -6.76 -0.19 47.22
CA ASP A 228 -6.12 -0.56 45.97
C ASP A 228 -5.74 0.68 45.15
N ASP A 229 -4.53 0.66 44.60
CA ASP A 229 -3.99 1.69 43.71
C ASP A 229 -4.20 1.32 42.21
N ASP A 230 -4.70 0.11 41.91
CA ASP A 230 -4.98 -0.47 40.58
C ASP A 230 -6.23 -1.37 40.67
N ARG A 231 -7.38 -0.75 40.98
CA ARG A 231 -8.59 -1.45 41.46
C ARG A 231 -9.15 -2.50 40.51
N ASP A 232 -9.02 -2.32 39.21
CA ASP A 232 -9.52 -3.28 38.23
C ASP A 232 -8.44 -4.24 37.70
N GLY A 233 -7.21 -4.09 38.18
CA GLY A 233 -6.10 -5.00 37.96
C GLY A 233 -5.59 -5.06 36.52
N ASP A 234 -5.77 -3.99 35.73
CA ASP A 234 -5.27 -3.94 34.35
C ASP A 234 -3.78 -3.58 34.24
N GLY A 235 -3.18 -3.14 35.35
CA GLY A 235 -1.77 -2.77 35.47
C GLY A 235 -1.50 -1.26 35.35
N VAL A 236 -2.54 -0.43 35.19
CA VAL A 236 -2.47 1.02 35.18
C VAL A 236 -3.08 1.55 36.48
N ALA A 237 -2.28 2.29 37.25
CA ALA A 237 -2.76 2.80 38.53
C ALA A 237 -3.97 3.75 38.36
N ASP A 238 -4.96 3.67 39.26
CA ASP A 238 -6.22 4.45 39.30
C ASP A 238 -6.06 5.95 38.98
N LYS A 239 -4.91 6.52 39.32
CA LYS A 239 -4.61 7.96 39.15
C LYS A 239 -4.20 8.34 37.71
N ASP A 240 -3.67 7.39 36.97
CA ASP A 240 -3.18 7.53 35.59
C ASP A 240 -4.14 6.84 34.60
N ASP A 241 -5.08 6.05 35.12
CA ASP A 241 -6.15 5.38 34.40
C ASP A 241 -7.37 6.30 34.22
N LEU A 242 -7.88 6.40 32.99
CA LEU A 242 -9.10 7.14 32.66
C LEU A 242 -10.39 6.38 33.03
N TYR A 243 -10.34 5.05 33.13
CA TYR A 243 -11.43 4.16 33.50
C TYR A 243 -11.06 3.16 34.64
N PRO A 244 -10.79 3.63 35.88
CA PRO A 244 -10.30 2.83 37.02
C PRO A 244 -11.21 1.71 37.57
N ASP A 245 -12.32 1.43 36.90
CA ASP A 245 -13.27 0.37 37.27
C ASP A 245 -13.53 -0.56 36.05
N ASP A 246 -12.76 -0.47 34.96
CA ASP A 246 -12.87 -1.31 33.75
C ASP A 246 -11.51 -1.82 33.29
N SER A 247 -11.21 -3.05 33.71
CA SER A 247 -9.98 -3.82 33.42
C SER A 247 -9.53 -3.95 31.95
N LYS A 248 -10.30 -3.43 30.99
CA LYS A 248 -10.01 -3.49 29.55
C LYS A 248 -9.62 -2.14 28.97
N ASP A 249 -9.79 -1.07 29.72
CA ASP A 249 -9.75 0.29 29.24
C ASP A 249 -8.98 1.17 30.20
N TRP A 250 -7.83 1.68 29.76
CA TRP A 250 -7.03 2.58 30.60
C TRP A 250 -6.77 3.96 30.00
N ALA A 251 -7.02 4.14 28.70
CA ALA A 251 -6.66 5.34 27.95
C ALA A 251 -7.66 5.70 26.84
N ASP A 252 -7.61 6.98 26.46
CA ASP A 252 -8.31 7.66 25.36
C ASP A 252 -7.27 8.64 24.80
N MET A 253 -6.46 8.16 23.86
CA MET A 253 -5.24 8.82 23.41
C MET A 253 -5.52 10.10 22.62
N ASP A 254 -6.58 10.11 21.80
CA ASP A 254 -6.99 11.27 21.01
C ASP A 254 -7.96 12.22 21.76
N GLY A 255 -8.57 11.74 22.85
CA GLY A 255 -9.47 12.49 23.72
C GLY A 255 -10.87 12.70 23.14
N ASP A 256 -11.32 11.84 22.22
CA ASP A 256 -12.64 11.91 21.60
C ASP A 256 -13.77 11.37 22.51
N GLY A 257 -13.39 10.67 23.59
CA GLY A 257 -14.26 10.08 24.58
C GLY A 257 -14.60 8.61 24.35
N LEU A 258 -14.04 7.97 23.31
CA LEU A 258 -13.99 6.53 23.12
C LEU A 258 -12.70 5.99 23.72
N PRO A 259 -12.77 4.92 24.53
CA PRO A 259 -11.56 4.26 25.01
C PRO A 259 -10.74 3.62 23.87
N ASP A 260 -9.42 3.62 23.97
CA ASP A 260 -8.49 3.14 22.93
C ASP A 260 -8.83 1.74 22.41
N HIS A 261 -9.30 0.80 23.26
CA HIS A 261 -9.62 -0.56 22.78
C HIS A 261 -10.90 -0.63 21.93
N GLN A 262 -11.79 0.35 22.09
CA GLN A 262 -13.07 0.47 21.38
C GLN A 262 -12.97 1.44 20.21
N ASP A 263 -11.93 2.28 20.20
CA ASP A 263 -11.66 3.20 19.12
C ASP A 263 -11.14 2.48 17.87
N GLN A 264 -11.60 2.94 16.72
CA GLN A 264 -11.12 2.50 15.42
C GLN A 264 -9.90 3.30 14.94
N ASP A 265 -9.62 4.46 15.55
CA ASP A 265 -8.53 5.39 15.23
C ASP A 265 -8.02 6.02 16.53
N SER A 266 -7.29 5.23 17.33
CA SER A 266 -7.05 5.55 18.75
C SER A 266 -6.20 6.82 18.95
N ASP A 267 -5.38 7.23 17.99
CA ASP A 267 -4.57 8.45 18.08
C ASP A 267 -5.12 9.64 17.28
N GLY A 268 -6.27 9.44 16.60
CA GLY A 268 -7.04 10.46 15.91
C GLY A 268 -6.30 11.08 14.72
N ASP A 269 -5.39 10.35 14.09
CA ASP A 269 -4.62 10.83 12.94
C ASP A 269 -5.35 10.69 11.59
N GLY A 270 -6.48 9.98 11.59
CA GLY A 270 -7.35 9.74 10.44
C GLY A 270 -7.14 8.39 9.78
N VAL A 271 -6.17 7.59 10.21
CA VAL A 271 -5.92 6.24 9.71
C VAL A 271 -6.45 5.19 10.69
N PRO A 272 -7.43 4.35 10.28
CA PRO A 272 -7.93 3.31 11.18
C PRO A 272 -6.85 2.32 11.66
N ASN A 273 -6.88 2.00 12.96
CA ASN A 273 -6.04 1.03 13.68
C ASN A 273 -5.81 -0.28 12.91
N VAL A 274 -6.83 -0.75 12.19
CA VAL A 274 -6.77 -2.00 11.40
C VAL A 274 -5.78 -1.92 10.24
N PHE A 275 -5.66 -0.76 9.59
CA PHE A 275 -4.72 -0.55 8.51
C PHE A 275 -3.31 -0.39 9.06
N GLU A 276 -3.15 0.33 10.16
CA GLU A 276 -1.86 0.53 10.79
C GLU A 276 -1.24 -0.77 11.30
N LEU A 277 -2.02 -1.59 12.02
CA LEU A 277 -1.60 -2.92 12.44
C LEU A 277 -1.21 -3.81 11.25
N HIS A 278 -1.90 -3.67 10.11
CA HIS A 278 -1.57 -4.42 8.91
C HIS A 278 -0.25 -3.96 8.27
N LEU A 279 0.01 -2.65 8.31
CA LEU A 279 1.18 -2.02 7.69
C LEU A 279 2.38 -1.92 8.63
N GLY A 280 2.19 -2.28 9.90
CA GLY A 280 3.22 -2.29 10.93
C GLY A 280 3.54 -0.91 11.47
N THR A 281 2.60 0.04 11.35
CA THR A 281 2.64 1.31 12.08
C THR A 281 2.00 1.18 13.47
N ASP A 282 2.19 2.19 14.31
CA ASP A 282 1.82 2.20 15.72
C ASP A 282 0.50 2.98 15.93
N PRO A 283 -0.63 2.30 16.23
CA PRO A 283 -1.97 2.93 16.32
C PRO A 283 -2.20 3.87 17.50
N LEU A 284 -1.18 4.07 18.33
CA LEU A 284 -1.22 4.94 19.50
C LEU A 284 -0.27 6.13 19.32
N ASN A 285 0.12 6.43 18.09
CA ASN A 285 1.10 7.43 17.76
C ASN A 285 0.81 8.09 16.41
N ALA A 286 0.11 9.22 16.46
CA ALA A 286 -0.33 10.00 15.31
C ALA A 286 0.77 10.51 14.35
N SER A 287 2.05 10.26 14.66
CA SER A 287 3.17 10.53 13.76
C SER A 287 3.66 9.29 13.02
N SER A 288 3.12 8.11 13.34
CA SER A 288 3.44 6.82 12.76
C SER A 288 2.50 6.50 11.62
N LEU A 289 2.46 7.34 10.58
CA LEU A 289 1.53 7.15 9.47
C LEU A 289 2.06 6.13 8.44
N PRO A 290 1.19 5.30 7.85
CA PRO A 290 1.52 4.59 6.62
C PRO A 290 1.74 5.57 5.47
N LYS A 291 2.35 5.09 4.37
CA LYS A 291 2.54 5.93 3.18
C LYS A 291 1.19 6.18 2.50
N ASP A 292 0.90 7.45 2.27
CA ASP A 292 -0.27 7.99 1.58
C ASP A 292 0.27 9.07 0.63
N SER A 293 0.27 8.78 -0.67
CA SER A 293 0.97 9.57 -1.68
C SER A 293 0.14 10.74 -2.21
N ASP A 294 -1.19 10.60 -2.25
CA ASP A 294 -2.11 11.62 -2.72
C ASP A 294 -2.76 12.44 -1.58
N GLY A 295 -2.68 11.92 -0.34
CA GLY A 295 -3.18 12.57 0.86
C GLY A 295 -4.68 12.43 1.05
N ASP A 296 -5.32 11.40 0.48
CA ASP A 296 -6.76 11.17 0.60
C ASP A 296 -7.16 10.39 1.88
N SER A 297 -6.20 10.09 2.75
CA SER A 297 -6.34 9.29 3.98
C SER A 297 -6.51 7.78 3.74
N MET A 298 -6.34 7.29 2.51
CA MET A 298 -6.21 5.88 2.19
C MET A 298 -4.72 5.52 2.05
N PRO A 299 -4.22 4.52 2.80
CA PRO A 299 -2.84 4.08 2.62
C PRO A 299 -2.60 3.52 1.21
N ASP A 300 -1.45 3.85 0.60
CA ASP A 300 -1.01 3.44 -0.75
C ASP A 300 -1.29 1.95 -1.07
N SER A 301 -1.15 1.08 -0.08
CA SER A 301 -1.32 -0.37 -0.22
C SER A 301 -2.76 -0.83 -0.45
N PHE A 302 -3.72 0.00 -0.06
CA PHE A 302 -5.16 -0.25 -0.17
C PHE A 302 -5.85 0.72 -1.12
N ASP A 303 -5.15 1.76 -1.52
CA ASP A 303 -5.64 2.74 -2.46
C ASP A 303 -5.77 2.16 -3.88
N THR A 304 -6.86 2.53 -4.53
CA THR A 304 -7.14 2.19 -5.92
C THR A 304 -6.66 3.24 -6.91
N ASP A 305 -6.28 4.44 -6.46
CA ASP A 305 -5.86 5.60 -7.24
C ASP A 305 -4.78 6.36 -6.44
N ARG A 306 -3.60 5.74 -6.34
CA ARG A 306 -2.62 6.03 -5.28
C ARG A 306 -1.96 7.41 -5.40
N ASP A 307 -1.93 7.98 -6.59
CA ASP A 307 -1.41 9.33 -6.82
C ASP A 307 -2.51 10.37 -7.06
N GLY A 308 -3.79 9.95 -7.00
CA GLY A 308 -4.96 10.81 -6.95
C GLY A 308 -5.23 11.58 -8.25
N ASP A 309 -4.77 11.07 -9.40
CA ASP A 309 -4.93 11.74 -10.69
C ASP A 309 -6.28 11.44 -11.36
N GLY A 310 -7.04 10.49 -10.81
CA GLY A 310 -8.35 10.06 -11.26
C GLY A 310 -8.34 8.80 -12.13
N PHE A 311 -7.17 8.21 -12.40
CA PHE A 311 -7.00 6.95 -13.08
C PHE A 311 -6.65 5.85 -12.09
N ALA A 312 -7.48 4.81 -12.05
CA ALA A 312 -7.23 3.70 -11.13
C ALA A 312 -5.88 3.01 -11.45
N ASN A 313 -5.13 2.64 -10.41
CA ASN A 313 -3.81 2.00 -10.45
C ASN A 313 -3.67 0.83 -11.45
N ASN A 314 -4.77 0.16 -11.80
CA ASN A 314 -4.79 -0.98 -12.73
C ASN A 314 -5.03 -0.60 -14.20
N LEU A 315 -5.38 0.65 -14.46
CA LEU A 315 -5.58 1.26 -15.78
C LEU A 315 -4.53 2.33 -16.08
N ASP A 316 -3.88 2.81 -15.03
CA ASP A 316 -2.77 3.75 -15.08
C ASP A 316 -1.43 3.02 -15.32
N LEU A 317 -0.65 3.53 -16.27
CA LEU A 317 0.70 3.05 -16.58
C LEU A 317 1.78 3.65 -15.65
N PHE A 318 1.48 4.75 -14.96
CA PHE A 318 2.33 5.44 -14.00
C PHE A 318 1.63 5.67 -12.64
N PRO A 319 1.20 4.60 -11.94
CA PRO A 319 0.36 4.66 -10.72
C PRO A 319 1.03 5.22 -9.44
N ASP A 320 2.12 5.95 -9.60
CA ASP A 320 2.90 6.63 -8.55
C ASP A 320 3.22 8.09 -8.96
N ASP A 321 2.75 8.58 -10.12
CA ASP A 321 2.99 9.93 -10.65
C ASP A 321 1.70 10.56 -11.14
N GLY A 322 1.04 11.33 -10.29
CA GLY A 322 -0.26 11.92 -10.61
C GLY A 322 -0.25 13.02 -11.69
N ASN A 323 0.84 13.17 -12.45
CA ASN A 323 0.89 13.96 -13.67
C ASN A 323 0.90 13.10 -14.94
N GLU A 324 0.94 11.78 -14.85
CA GLU A 324 1.05 10.86 -15.98
C GLU A 324 0.13 9.66 -15.79
N TRP A 325 -0.66 9.31 -16.81
CA TRP A 325 -1.58 8.15 -16.74
C TRP A 325 -1.49 7.18 -17.93
N GLY A 326 -0.83 7.60 -19.00
CA GLY A 326 -0.79 6.89 -20.28
C GLY A 326 0.58 7.00 -20.94
N ASP A 327 0.89 6.03 -21.80
CA ASP A 327 2.13 5.88 -22.57
C ASP A 327 1.70 5.29 -23.91
N LEU A 328 1.42 6.17 -24.87
CA LEU A 328 0.76 5.84 -26.13
C LEU A 328 1.66 4.98 -27.03
N ASP A 329 2.95 5.26 -27.06
CA ASP A 329 3.94 4.60 -27.90
C ASP A 329 4.67 3.44 -27.19
N GLY A 330 4.66 3.43 -25.85
CA GLY A 330 5.24 2.39 -25.02
C GLY A 330 6.73 2.58 -24.73
N ASP A 331 7.28 3.80 -24.82
CA ASP A 331 8.69 4.06 -24.55
C ASP A 331 9.05 4.21 -23.06
N GLY A 332 8.03 4.37 -22.21
CA GLY A 332 8.13 4.53 -20.77
C GLY A 332 8.20 5.98 -20.27
N ILE A 333 8.00 6.97 -21.15
CA ILE A 333 7.70 8.37 -20.81
C ILE A 333 6.17 8.54 -20.87
N GLY A 334 5.60 9.31 -19.94
CA GLY A 334 4.15 9.51 -19.91
C GLY A 334 3.69 10.54 -20.95
N ASP A 335 2.50 10.32 -21.51
CA ASP A 335 1.86 11.11 -22.57
C ASP A 335 1.88 12.63 -22.35
N ASN A 336 1.89 13.11 -21.09
CA ASN A 336 1.85 14.54 -20.76
C ASN A 336 3.24 15.19 -20.72
N SER A 337 4.29 14.41 -20.46
CA SER A 337 5.70 14.86 -20.46
C SER A 337 6.46 14.42 -21.70
N ASP A 338 5.90 13.55 -22.52
CA ASP A 338 6.48 13.12 -23.77
C ASP A 338 6.46 14.26 -24.81
N ASP A 339 7.60 14.48 -25.46
CA ASP A 339 7.76 15.47 -26.53
C ASP A 339 7.39 14.90 -27.91
N ASP A 340 7.28 13.57 -28.07
CA ASP A 340 6.92 12.84 -29.30
C ASP A 340 6.00 11.65 -28.92
N ARG A 341 4.72 11.95 -28.68
CA ARG A 341 3.82 11.04 -27.98
C ARG A 341 3.48 9.76 -28.76
N ASP A 342 3.55 9.80 -30.09
CA ASP A 342 3.27 8.62 -30.90
C ASP A 342 4.52 7.98 -31.52
N ASN A 343 5.69 8.62 -31.38
CA ASN A 343 7.00 8.12 -31.77
C ASN A 343 7.12 7.89 -33.27
N ASP A 344 6.56 8.82 -34.04
CA ASP A 344 6.73 8.89 -35.48
C ASP A 344 8.03 9.63 -35.90
N GLY A 345 8.68 10.30 -34.94
CA GLY A 345 9.94 11.02 -35.10
C GLY A 345 9.81 12.54 -35.13
N PHE A 346 8.60 13.09 -35.05
CA PHE A 346 8.35 14.54 -34.98
C PHE A 346 7.84 14.95 -33.61
N SER A 347 8.20 16.15 -33.16
CA SER A 347 7.73 16.60 -31.85
C SER A 347 6.26 17.02 -31.90
N ASN A 348 5.55 16.82 -30.78
CA ASN A 348 4.17 17.27 -30.58
C ASN A 348 3.98 18.77 -30.93
N ALA A 349 5.02 19.58 -30.75
CA ALA A 349 5.03 21.00 -31.08
C ALA A 349 5.08 21.24 -32.60
N ASP A 350 5.88 20.45 -33.33
CA ASP A 350 6.00 20.53 -34.78
C ASP A 350 4.71 20.05 -35.46
N GLU A 351 4.12 18.98 -34.94
CA GLU A 351 2.83 18.46 -35.39
C GLU A 351 1.68 19.46 -35.20
N LEU A 352 1.65 20.16 -34.05
CA LEU A 352 0.68 21.22 -33.81
C LEU A 352 0.82 22.36 -34.83
N LEU A 353 2.04 22.68 -35.26
CA LEU A 353 2.30 23.68 -36.29
C LEU A 353 1.93 23.18 -37.69
N ALA A 354 2.19 21.91 -37.98
CA ALA A 354 1.84 21.23 -39.23
C ALA A 354 0.36 20.86 -39.34
N ASN A 355 -0.40 20.95 -38.24
CA ASN A 355 -1.79 20.51 -38.13
C ASN A 355 -1.94 19.00 -38.46
N THR A 356 -0.99 18.21 -37.98
CA THR A 356 -1.01 16.75 -37.93
C THR A 356 -1.35 16.26 -36.52
N SER A 357 -1.41 14.96 -36.29
CA SER A 357 -1.97 14.39 -35.06
C SER A 357 -0.91 13.73 -34.21
N ASP A 358 -0.61 14.35 -33.06
CA ASP A 358 0.31 13.89 -32.00
C ASP A 358 -0.12 12.65 -31.21
N ARG A 359 -0.90 11.79 -31.87
CA ARG A 359 -1.51 10.56 -31.35
C ARG A 359 -1.72 9.50 -32.45
N ASP A 360 -1.30 9.75 -33.68
CA ASP A 360 -1.44 8.85 -34.82
C ASP A 360 -0.17 8.85 -35.67
N THR A 361 0.67 7.83 -35.44
CA THR A 361 1.92 7.54 -36.18
C THR A 361 1.85 7.55 -37.71
N THR A 362 0.66 7.63 -38.31
CA THR A 362 0.46 7.67 -39.75
C THR A 362 0.09 9.06 -40.27
N ASP A 363 -0.10 10.03 -39.38
CA ASP A 363 -0.41 11.43 -39.65
C ASP A 363 0.74 12.31 -39.14
N PHE A 364 1.83 12.32 -39.90
CA PHE A 364 3.08 13.05 -39.58
C PHE A 364 3.28 14.26 -40.50
N PRO A 365 4.03 15.29 -40.06
CA PRO A 365 4.38 16.45 -40.88
C PRO A 365 5.10 16.11 -42.20
N ASP A 366 4.93 16.96 -43.21
CA ASP A 366 5.76 16.88 -44.41
C ASP A 366 7.24 17.21 -44.06
N ASP A 367 8.17 16.45 -44.64
CA ASP A 367 9.62 16.56 -44.48
C ASP A 367 10.25 16.27 -45.85
N LEU A 368 10.50 17.34 -46.60
CA LEU A 368 10.86 17.29 -48.02
C LEU A 368 12.27 16.72 -48.24
N ASP A 369 13.24 17.14 -47.44
CA ASP A 369 14.64 16.75 -47.57
C ASP A 369 15.01 15.49 -46.75
N LYS A 370 14.14 15.11 -45.79
CA LYS A 370 14.24 13.93 -44.93
C LYS A 370 15.37 13.99 -43.92
N ASP A 371 15.67 15.18 -43.41
CA ASP A 371 16.64 15.36 -42.34
C ASP A 371 16.04 15.16 -40.93
N GLY A 372 14.71 15.02 -40.83
CA GLY A 372 13.96 14.82 -39.59
C GLY A 372 13.42 16.10 -38.96
N ILE A 373 13.47 17.23 -39.67
CA ILE A 373 12.84 18.49 -39.30
C ILE A 373 11.63 18.70 -40.22
N ALA A 374 10.47 19.02 -39.65
CA ALA A 374 9.27 19.24 -40.44
C ALA A 374 9.39 20.54 -41.28
N ASP A 375 8.88 20.53 -42.52
CA ASP A 375 8.92 21.67 -43.47
C ASP A 375 8.40 22.99 -42.84
N VAL A 376 7.50 22.91 -41.85
CA VAL A 376 6.90 24.07 -41.18
C VAL A 376 7.86 24.81 -40.23
N VAL A 377 8.87 24.12 -39.73
CA VAL A 377 9.90 24.66 -38.80
C VAL A 377 11.31 24.57 -39.36
N ASP A 378 11.49 23.94 -40.51
CA ASP A 378 12.75 23.86 -41.21
C ASP A 378 13.16 25.23 -41.78
N ASP A 379 14.43 25.59 -41.60
CA ASP A 379 15.03 26.80 -42.13
C ASP A 379 15.61 26.58 -43.55
N ASP A 380 15.72 25.33 -44.03
CA ASP A 380 16.29 24.89 -45.32
C ASP A 380 15.48 23.70 -45.90
N ILE A 381 14.24 23.94 -46.30
CA ILE A 381 13.21 22.91 -46.56
C ILE A 381 13.64 21.86 -47.61
N ASP A 382 14.43 22.23 -48.61
CA ASP A 382 14.86 21.29 -49.66
C ASP A 382 16.30 20.76 -49.48
N GLY A 383 16.97 21.16 -48.40
CA GLY A 383 18.28 20.68 -47.99
C GLY A 383 19.41 20.99 -48.97
N ASP A 384 19.27 22.01 -49.81
CA ASP A 384 20.28 22.38 -50.81
C ASP A 384 21.45 23.20 -50.21
N GLY A 385 21.29 23.67 -48.97
CA GLY A 385 22.24 24.47 -48.21
C GLY A 385 21.95 25.97 -48.22
N HIS A 386 20.85 26.41 -48.83
CA HIS A 386 20.38 27.79 -48.87
C HIS A 386 19.11 27.97 -48.04
N LEU A 387 19.22 28.75 -46.97
CA LEU A 387 18.07 28.99 -46.08
C LEU A 387 16.87 29.56 -46.85
N ASN A 388 15.67 29.13 -46.50
CA ASN A 388 14.37 29.52 -47.09
C ASN A 388 14.18 31.04 -47.26
N ASN A 389 14.81 31.85 -46.40
CA ASN A 389 14.71 33.31 -46.43
C ASN A 389 15.64 33.99 -47.45
N ALA A 390 16.64 33.26 -47.94
CA ALA A 390 17.63 33.67 -48.91
C ALA A 390 17.50 32.90 -50.23
N ASP A 391 16.76 31.79 -50.20
CA ASP A 391 16.41 30.96 -51.35
C ASP A 391 15.17 31.49 -52.08
N ILE A 392 15.24 31.64 -53.40
CA ILE A 392 14.11 32.06 -54.24
C ILE A 392 13.19 30.89 -54.60
N PHE A 393 13.70 29.65 -54.58
CA PHE A 393 12.94 28.42 -54.76
C PHE A 393 13.13 27.45 -53.57
N PRO A 394 12.60 27.75 -52.36
CA PRO A 394 12.78 26.95 -51.14
C PRO A 394 12.21 25.51 -51.13
N TYR A 395 11.76 24.99 -52.28
CA TYR A 395 11.17 23.66 -52.43
C TYR A 395 11.81 22.91 -53.62
N ASN A 396 12.94 23.38 -54.12
CA ASN A 396 13.65 22.81 -55.25
C ASN A 396 15.15 22.71 -54.95
N GLU A 397 15.58 21.52 -54.55
CA GLU A 397 16.96 21.12 -54.20
C GLU A 397 18.07 21.49 -55.22
N LYS A 398 17.71 22.07 -56.39
CA LYS A 398 18.60 22.34 -57.52
C LYS A 398 18.74 23.80 -57.85
N ASP A 399 17.94 24.71 -57.30
CA ASP A 399 17.93 26.11 -57.70
C ASP A 399 17.63 27.00 -56.50
N TRP A 400 18.48 28.00 -56.26
CA TRP A 400 18.35 28.93 -55.12
C TRP A 400 18.36 30.41 -55.53
N LEU A 401 18.70 30.70 -56.80
CA LEU A 401 18.80 32.04 -57.38
C LEU A 401 17.96 32.15 -58.65
N ASP A 402 17.45 33.35 -58.89
CA ASP A 402 16.69 33.81 -60.05
C ASP A 402 17.19 35.23 -60.35
N LEU A 403 18.30 35.32 -61.09
CA LEU A 403 19.04 36.56 -61.27
C LEU A 403 18.26 37.59 -62.09
N ASP A 404 17.48 37.15 -63.08
CA ASP A 404 16.69 38.02 -63.95
C ASP A 404 15.23 38.19 -63.50
N GLY A 405 14.75 37.31 -62.62
CA GLY A 405 13.41 37.37 -62.03
C GLY A 405 12.32 36.79 -62.92
N ASP A 406 12.65 35.90 -63.87
CA ASP A 406 11.69 35.28 -64.80
C ASP A 406 10.94 34.07 -64.20
N GLY A 407 11.40 33.58 -63.05
CA GLY A 407 10.84 32.45 -62.31
C GLY A 407 11.42 31.08 -62.70
N ILE A 408 12.50 31.04 -63.48
CA ILE A 408 13.34 29.87 -63.75
C ILE A 408 14.62 30.04 -62.94
N GLY A 409 15.06 28.97 -62.27
CA GLY A 409 16.28 29.04 -61.46
C GLY A 409 17.56 29.10 -62.29
N ASP A 410 18.56 29.84 -61.80
CA ASP A 410 19.85 30.11 -62.44
C ASP A 410 20.62 28.85 -62.92
N ASN A 411 20.35 27.66 -62.35
CA ASN A 411 20.99 26.41 -62.75
C ASN A 411 20.26 25.71 -63.90
N ALA A 412 18.95 25.95 -64.03
CA ALA A 412 18.12 25.47 -65.13
C ALA A 412 17.97 26.48 -66.28
N ASP A 413 18.21 27.76 -65.99
CA ASP A 413 18.00 28.86 -66.93
C ASP A 413 19.05 28.90 -68.06
N GLY A 414 18.56 29.10 -69.28
CA GLY A 414 19.36 29.27 -70.48
C GLY A 414 19.87 30.69 -70.71
N ASP A 415 19.30 31.71 -70.06
CA ASP A 415 19.65 33.14 -70.19
C ASP A 415 19.62 33.80 -68.81
N ARG A 416 20.64 33.51 -67.99
CA ARG A 416 20.59 33.70 -66.54
C ARG A 416 20.37 35.16 -66.14
N ASP A 417 20.92 36.10 -66.89
CA ASP A 417 20.81 37.52 -66.56
C ASP A 417 19.71 38.26 -67.34
N GLY A 418 18.99 37.55 -68.21
CA GLY A 418 17.88 38.06 -68.99
C GLY A 418 18.27 39.15 -69.99
N ASP A 419 19.51 39.14 -70.48
CA ASP A 419 19.98 40.11 -71.48
C ASP A 419 19.60 39.74 -72.92
N GLY A 420 19.05 38.55 -73.13
CA GLY A 420 18.55 38.04 -74.39
C GLY A 420 19.52 37.09 -75.10
N ILE A 421 20.72 36.85 -74.56
CA ILE A 421 21.71 35.94 -75.14
C ILE A 421 21.84 34.68 -74.29
N ASN A 422 21.84 33.53 -74.96
CA ASN A 422 21.99 32.25 -74.25
C ASN A 422 23.36 32.11 -73.56
N ASN A 423 23.34 31.62 -72.32
CA ASN A 423 24.50 31.34 -71.46
C ASN A 423 25.62 30.56 -72.19
N ASP A 424 25.30 29.60 -73.07
CA ASP A 424 26.30 28.83 -73.83
C ASP A 424 27.04 29.70 -74.85
N TYR A 425 26.35 30.65 -75.50
CA TYR A 425 26.96 31.58 -76.43
C TYR A 425 27.88 32.57 -75.71
N GLU A 426 27.44 33.12 -74.58
CA GLU A 426 28.26 34.02 -73.77
C GLU A 426 29.54 33.34 -73.29
N LEU A 427 29.42 32.15 -72.68
CA LEU A 427 30.57 31.38 -72.21
C LEU A 427 31.53 31.04 -73.35
N ARG A 428 31.01 30.67 -74.52
CA ARG A 428 31.82 30.38 -75.71
C ARG A 428 32.60 31.60 -76.21
N LEU A 429 32.02 32.79 -76.07
CA LEU A 429 32.60 34.05 -76.50
C LEU A 429 33.40 34.77 -75.40
N GLY A 430 33.39 34.24 -74.17
CA GLY A 430 34.14 34.76 -73.03
C GLY A 430 33.46 35.92 -72.30
N PHE A 431 32.14 36.03 -72.44
CA PHE A 431 31.26 36.92 -71.70
C PHE A 431 30.78 36.25 -70.40
N ASP A 432 30.33 37.07 -69.44
CA ASP A 432 29.91 36.67 -68.10
C ASP A 432 28.38 36.48 -68.05
N PRO A 433 27.88 35.23 -68.01
CA PRO A 433 26.44 34.87 -68.07
C PRO A 433 25.73 35.11 -66.74
N ALA A 434 26.05 36.21 -66.09
CA ALA A 434 25.49 36.66 -64.82
C ALA A 434 25.55 38.19 -64.76
N SER A 435 25.74 38.86 -65.90
CA SER A 435 25.89 40.29 -66.00
C SER A 435 25.36 40.82 -67.32
N THR A 436 24.20 41.47 -67.26
CA THR A 436 23.57 42.23 -68.36
C THR A 436 24.42 43.34 -69.00
N LYS A 437 25.63 43.58 -68.47
CA LYS A 437 26.63 44.51 -69.02
C LYS A 437 27.70 43.82 -69.84
N SER A 438 27.80 42.50 -69.70
CA SER A 438 28.68 41.61 -70.42
C SER A 438 27.89 40.92 -71.54
N VAL A 439 27.14 41.68 -72.33
CA VAL A 439 26.40 41.15 -73.47
C VAL A 439 27.24 41.25 -74.75
N PRO A 440 27.35 40.19 -75.57
CA PRO A 440 27.88 40.32 -76.91
C PRO A 440 26.96 41.15 -77.81
N ALA A 441 27.48 41.70 -78.91
CA ALA A 441 26.63 42.40 -79.87
C ALA A 441 25.73 41.40 -80.62
N ASP A 442 24.47 41.78 -80.78
CA ASP A 442 23.43 41.09 -81.53
C ASP A 442 22.62 42.18 -82.26
N LEU A 443 22.90 42.35 -83.55
CA LEU A 443 22.39 43.47 -84.35
C LEU A 443 20.90 43.28 -84.69
N ASP A 444 20.47 42.06 -85.01
CA ASP A 444 19.10 41.77 -85.41
C ASP A 444 18.19 41.34 -84.24
N ASN A 445 18.77 41.05 -83.08
CA ASN A 445 18.13 40.63 -81.83
C ASN A 445 17.47 39.24 -81.94
N ASP A 446 18.08 38.30 -82.66
CA ASP A 446 17.62 36.91 -82.78
C ASP A 446 18.18 35.95 -81.70
N ALA A 447 18.94 36.50 -80.74
CA ALA A 447 19.65 35.79 -79.67
C ALA A 447 20.93 35.04 -80.10
N ILE A 448 21.39 35.24 -81.34
CA ILE A 448 22.66 34.72 -81.85
C ILE A 448 23.64 35.90 -81.99
N PRO A 449 24.74 35.91 -81.22
CA PRO A 449 25.71 36.99 -81.32
C PRO A 449 26.34 37.18 -82.71
N ASP A 450 26.55 38.44 -83.13
CA ASP A 450 27.08 38.85 -84.45
C ASP A 450 28.33 38.05 -84.88
N SER A 451 29.17 37.69 -83.91
CA SER A 451 30.45 36.99 -84.14
C SER A 451 30.31 35.54 -84.60
N ILE A 452 29.16 34.92 -84.36
CA ILE A 452 28.85 33.53 -84.73
C ILE A 452 27.58 33.40 -85.57
N ASP A 453 26.86 34.51 -85.74
CA ASP A 453 25.70 34.61 -86.59
C ASP A 453 26.09 34.53 -88.08
N ASN A 454 25.27 33.83 -88.85
CA ASN A 454 25.42 33.73 -90.30
C ASN A 454 24.61 34.79 -91.05
N ASP A 455 23.77 35.57 -90.38
CA ASP A 455 22.85 36.57 -90.96
C ASP A 455 22.71 37.78 -90.01
N ILE A 456 23.78 38.57 -89.87
CA ILE A 456 23.97 39.53 -88.76
C ILE A 456 22.88 40.61 -88.69
N ASP A 457 22.30 41.04 -89.81
CA ASP A 457 21.24 42.05 -89.82
C ASP A 457 19.81 41.48 -90.00
N GLY A 458 19.71 40.15 -90.11
CA GLY A 458 18.47 39.39 -90.16
C GLY A 458 17.62 39.70 -91.39
N ASP A 459 18.24 39.96 -92.54
CA ASP A 459 17.54 40.18 -93.81
C ASP A 459 17.26 38.88 -94.60
N PHE A 460 17.68 37.73 -94.05
CA PHE A 460 17.63 36.37 -94.61
C PHE A 460 18.68 36.06 -95.69
N ILE A 461 19.64 36.95 -95.91
CA ILE A 461 20.78 36.76 -96.81
C ILE A 461 22.03 36.55 -95.95
N ALA A 462 22.56 35.33 -95.99
CA ALA A 462 23.73 35.02 -95.18
C ALA A 462 24.91 35.97 -95.49
N ASN A 463 25.66 36.39 -94.45
CA ASN A 463 26.80 37.32 -94.48
C ASN A 463 27.82 37.07 -95.59
N ALA A 464 27.96 35.79 -96.02
CA ALA A 464 28.90 35.39 -97.06
C ALA A 464 28.43 35.73 -98.49
N LEU A 465 27.14 36.00 -98.67
CA LEU A 465 26.49 36.36 -99.93
C LEU A 465 26.04 37.82 -99.95
N ASP A 466 25.89 38.42 -98.78
CA ASP A 466 25.50 39.80 -98.59
C ASP A 466 26.70 40.77 -98.78
N VAL A 467 26.51 41.81 -99.61
CA VAL A 467 27.50 42.87 -99.81
C VAL A 467 27.50 43.90 -98.68
N PHE A 468 26.37 44.07 -97.98
CA PHE A 468 26.21 44.94 -96.83
C PHE A 468 25.68 44.18 -95.58
N PRO A 469 26.44 43.22 -95.00
CA PRO A 469 26.00 42.34 -93.90
C PRO A 469 25.65 43.01 -92.55
N LEU A 470 25.56 44.34 -92.51
CA LEU A 470 25.26 45.14 -91.33
C LEU A 470 24.11 46.13 -91.59
N ASP A 471 23.50 46.11 -92.79
CA ASP A 471 22.39 46.96 -93.16
C ASP A 471 21.29 46.11 -93.76
N LYS A 472 20.33 45.74 -92.91
CA LYS A 472 19.12 44.98 -93.25
C LYS A 472 18.36 45.46 -94.50
N ASN A 473 18.58 46.70 -94.93
CA ASN A 473 17.89 47.29 -96.07
C ASN A 473 18.69 47.19 -97.37
N GLU A 474 19.91 46.65 -97.38
CA GLU A 474 20.80 46.58 -98.54
C GLU A 474 21.51 45.24 -98.57
N TRP A 475 21.50 44.53 -99.71
CA TRP A 475 22.16 43.22 -99.83
C TRP A 475 22.98 43.03 -101.10
N LEU A 476 22.82 43.90 -102.09
CA LEU A 476 23.48 43.87 -103.39
C LEU A 476 24.02 45.25 -103.75
N ASP A 477 25.11 45.24 -104.51
CA ASP A 477 25.78 46.41 -105.08
C ASP A 477 26.17 46.04 -106.52
N HIS A 478 25.28 46.27 -107.48
CA HIS A 478 25.49 45.79 -108.85
C HIS A 478 26.63 46.51 -109.58
N ASP A 479 26.82 47.80 -109.33
CA ASP A 479 27.86 48.61 -109.98
C ASP A 479 29.15 48.74 -109.15
N ALA A 480 29.12 48.26 -107.90
CA ALA A 480 30.23 48.28 -106.94
C ALA A 480 30.65 49.69 -106.52
N ASP A 481 29.72 50.66 -106.48
CA ASP A 481 29.98 52.04 -106.05
C ASP A 481 29.98 52.22 -104.51
N GLY A 482 29.52 51.20 -103.78
CA GLY A 482 29.41 51.18 -102.33
C GLY A 482 28.10 51.71 -101.76
N LYS A 483 27.09 51.99 -102.60
CA LYS A 483 25.69 52.15 -102.21
C LYS A 483 24.91 50.90 -102.59
N GLY A 484 24.02 50.46 -101.72
CA GLY A 484 23.22 49.29 -101.99
C GLY A 484 22.09 49.57 -102.98
N ASP A 485 21.74 48.55 -103.76
CA ASP A 485 20.74 48.60 -104.82
C ASP A 485 19.37 49.18 -104.44
N ASN A 486 18.96 49.06 -103.16
CA ASN A 486 17.63 49.47 -102.72
C ASN A 486 17.55 50.98 -102.47
N SER A 487 18.67 51.60 -102.08
CA SER A 487 18.78 53.06 -101.93
C SER A 487 19.47 53.74 -103.12
N ASP A 488 20.14 52.99 -103.98
CA ASP A 488 20.81 53.59 -105.12
C ASP A 488 19.84 54.11 -106.18
N LEU A 489 20.16 55.28 -106.72
CA LEU A 489 19.37 55.95 -107.76
C LEU A 489 19.82 55.59 -109.17
N ASP A 490 20.98 54.97 -109.33
CA ASP A 490 21.59 54.52 -110.60
C ASP A 490 22.29 53.19 -110.34
N ARG A 491 21.53 52.09 -110.40
CA ARG A 491 21.98 50.80 -109.85
C ARG A 491 23.01 50.08 -110.73
N ASP A 492 23.07 50.39 -112.02
CA ASP A 492 24.05 49.81 -112.92
C ASP A 492 25.21 50.76 -113.28
N GLY A 493 25.19 51.98 -112.72
CA GLY A 493 26.26 52.95 -112.78
C GLY A 493 26.45 53.57 -114.17
N ASP A 494 25.41 53.58 -114.99
CA ASP A 494 25.47 54.06 -116.38
C ASP A 494 25.26 55.58 -116.51
N ASN A 495 25.00 56.28 -115.40
CA ASN A 495 24.66 57.71 -115.25
C ASN A 495 23.21 58.09 -115.63
N ILE A 496 22.31 57.12 -115.85
CA ILE A 496 20.87 57.35 -115.98
C ILE A 496 20.19 56.84 -114.70
N SER A 497 19.30 57.64 -114.14
CA SER A 497 18.61 57.20 -112.93
C SER A 497 17.62 56.06 -113.20
N ASN A 498 17.50 55.15 -112.23
CA ASN A 498 16.52 54.06 -112.17
C ASN A 498 15.08 54.55 -112.45
N GLU A 499 14.75 55.80 -112.08
CA GLU A 499 13.45 56.42 -112.37
C GLU A 499 13.23 56.61 -113.88
N TYR A 500 14.23 57.15 -114.58
CA TYR A 500 14.15 57.37 -116.02
C TYR A 500 14.13 56.06 -116.80
N GLU A 501 14.95 55.10 -116.41
CA GLU A 501 14.97 53.78 -117.03
C GLU A 501 13.64 53.05 -116.90
N LYS A 502 13.01 53.12 -115.71
CA LYS A 502 11.67 52.57 -115.48
C LYS A 502 10.60 53.24 -116.33
N ILE A 503 10.70 54.56 -116.56
CA ILE A 503 9.78 55.28 -117.45
C ILE A 503 9.92 54.78 -118.90
N LEU A 504 11.14 54.46 -119.33
CA LEU A 504 11.45 54.05 -120.69
C LEU A 504 11.39 52.53 -120.92
N GLY A 505 11.35 51.76 -119.83
CA GLY A 505 11.32 50.31 -119.86
C GLY A 505 12.66 49.66 -120.19
N THR A 506 13.78 50.36 -119.93
CA THR A 506 15.14 49.76 -119.93
C THR A 506 15.41 49.06 -118.61
N ASN A 507 16.42 48.19 -118.61
CA ASN A 507 16.79 47.38 -117.45
C ASN A 507 17.81 48.10 -116.57
N ASP A 508 17.36 48.55 -115.39
CA ASP A 508 18.11 49.25 -114.34
C ASP A 508 19.09 48.37 -113.54
N LEU A 509 19.68 47.40 -114.24
CA LEU A 509 20.60 46.37 -113.75
C LEU A 509 21.62 45.97 -114.83
N ASP A 510 21.53 46.53 -116.04
CA ASP A 510 22.43 46.21 -117.15
C ASP A 510 22.83 47.50 -117.84
N ALA A 511 24.01 48.02 -117.49
CA ALA A 511 24.58 49.28 -118.00
C ALA A 511 24.75 49.34 -119.54
N LYS A 512 24.41 48.26 -120.27
CA LYS A 512 24.35 48.21 -121.74
C LYS A 512 22.96 48.46 -122.31
N ASP A 513 21.90 48.34 -121.51
CA ASP A 513 20.52 48.64 -121.86
C ASP A 513 20.20 50.13 -121.63
N LYS A 514 21.23 50.99 -121.65
CA LYS A 514 21.15 52.44 -121.46
C LYS A 514 20.30 53.14 -122.54
N PRO A 515 19.30 53.97 -122.16
CA PRO A 515 18.65 54.92 -123.06
C PRO A 515 19.65 55.89 -123.73
N ALA A 516 19.35 56.35 -124.95
CA ALA A 516 20.15 57.41 -125.55
C ALA A 516 20.03 58.71 -124.73
N ASP A 517 21.18 59.32 -124.46
CA ASP A 517 21.38 60.59 -123.77
C ASP A 517 22.48 61.30 -124.57
N LEU A 518 22.10 62.28 -125.36
CA LEU A 518 22.95 62.90 -126.39
C LEU A 518 23.91 63.92 -125.78
N ASP A 519 23.55 64.57 -124.68
CA ASP A 519 24.37 65.58 -124.02
C ASP A 519 25.03 65.10 -122.71
N ASP A 520 24.76 63.86 -122.31
CA ASP A 520 25.28 63.16 -121.13
C ASP A 520 24.92 63.88 -119.81
N ASP A 521 23.75 64.52 -119.73
CA ASP A 521 23.28 65.22 -118.52
C ASP A 521 22.51 64.33 -117.52
N GLY A 522 22.25 63.08 -117.89
CA GLY A 522 21.55 62.08 -117.08
C GLY A 522 20.04 62.02 -117.33
N ILE A 523 19.50 62.85 -118.22
CA ILE A 523 18.11 62.82 -118.66
C ILE A 523 18.06 62.20 -120.07
N PRO A 524 17.40 61.06 -120.27
CA PRO A 524 17.33 60.45 -121.61
C PRO A 524 16.69 61.36 -122.66
N ASP A 525 17.17 61.27 -123.90
CA ASP A 525 16.77 62.08 -125.08
C ASP A 525 15.26 62.24 -125.27
N SER A 526 14.50 61.22 -124.90
CA SER A 526 13.04 61.15 -125.06
C SER A 526 12.25 61.85 -123.97
N LEU A 527 12.89 62.13 -122.84
CA LEU A 527 12.36 62.85 -121.68
C LEU A 527 13.03 64.21 -121.49
N ASP A 528 14.13 64.47 -122.19
CA ASP A 528 14.83 65.72 -122.17
C ASP A 528 14.14 66.79 -123.05
N ASP A 529 13.96 67.98 -122.48
CA ASP A 529 13.40 69.15 -123.14
C ASP A 529 14.48 69.98 -123.87
N ASN A 530 15.77 69.64 -123.75
CA ASN A 530 16.92 70.29 -124.38
C ASN A 530 18.00 69.26 -124.77
N ARG A 531 17.66 68.39 -125.73
CA ARG A 531 18.33 67.10 -125.97
C ARG A 531 19.82 67.19 -126.32
N ASP A 532 20.24 68.25 -127.01
CA ASP A 532 21.65 68.41 -127.38
C ASP A 532 22.43 69.31 -126.42
N GLY A 533 21.77 69.80 -125.37
CA GLY A 533 22.39 70.61 -124.32
C GLY A 533 22.86 71.98 -124.78
N ASP A 534 22.30 72.57 -125.84
CA ASP A 534 22.75 73.85 -126.39
C ASP A 534 22.13 75.09 -125.71
N GLY A 535 21.06 74.86 -124.94
CA GLY A 535 20.36 75.87 -124.15
C GLY A 535 19.05 76.36 -124.77
N TYR A 536 18.66 75.83 -125.93
CA TYR A 536 17.39 76.06 -126.58
C TYR A 536 16.47 74.84 -126.40
N LEU A 537 15.27 75.06 -125.86
CA LEU A 537 14.33 73.96 -125.65
C LEU A 537 13.93 73.34 -126.99
N ASN A 538 13.86 72.01 -127.07
CA ASN A 538 13.48 71.20 -128.23
C ASN A 538 12.22 71.72 -128.96
N ALA A 539 11.26 72.28 -128.21
CA ALA A 539 10.02 72.84 -128.77
C ALA A 539 10.21 74.14 -129.58
N ASN A 540 11.30 74.86 -129.33
CA ASN A 540 11.67 76.13 -129.97
C ASN A 540 12.98 76.01 -130.78
N ASP A 541 13.51 74.79 -130.88
CA ASP A 541 14.75 74.50 -131.59
C ASP A 541 14.42 73.85 -132.94
N ALA A 542 14.95 74.42 -134.02
CA ALA A 542 14.77 73.88 -135.37
C ALA A 542 15.59 72.60 -135.62
N PHE A 543 16.69 72.38 -134.87
CA PHE A 543 17.55 71.20 -134.90
C PHE A 543 17.83 70.66 -133.48
N PRO A 544 16.83 70.09 -132.79
CA PRO A 544 16.94 69.63 -131.40
C PRO A 544 17.97 68.53 -131.10
N ASP A 545 18.66 68.02 -132.12
CA ASP A 545 19.65 66.94 -132.02
C ASP A 545 21.05 67.42 -132.47
N ASN A 546 21.24 68.74 -132.65
CA ASN A 546 22.47 69.31 -133.18
C ASN A 546 22.82 70.60 -132.45
N LYS A 547 23.65 70.46 -131.42
CA LYS A 547 24.13 71.52 -130.52
C LYS A 547 24.68 72.78 -131.19
N ALA A 548 24.97 72.73 -132.48
CA ALA A 548 25.51 73.85 -133.25
C ALA A 548 24.44 74.67 -134.01
N GLU A 549 23.18 74.24 -134.07
CA GLU A 549 22.12 74.85 -134.88
C GLU A 549 20.80 74.87 -134.09
N TRP A 550 20.15 76.03 -133.96
CA TRP A 550 18.88 76.13 -133.20
C TRP A 550 17.73 76.82 -133.95
N ALA A 551 18.01 77.42 -135.11
CA ALA A 551 17.06 78.19 -135.90
C ALA A 551 17.17 77.85 -137.40
N ASP A 552 16.03 77.87 -138.09
CA ASP A 552 15.89 77.68 -139.54
C ASP A 552 14.88 78.72 -140.05
N MET A 553 15.39 79.89 -140.43
CA MET A 553 14.55 81.05 -140.74
C MET A 553 13.78 80.89 -142.05
N ASP A 554 14.38 80.31 -143.08
CA ASP A 554 13.75 80.10 -144.38
C ASP A 554 13.07 78.72 -144.54
N SER A 555 13.25 77.83 -143.56
CA SER A 555 12.71 76.48 -143.53
C SER A 555 13.24 75.58 -144.65
N ASP A 556 14.50 75.78 -145.09
CA ASP A 556 15.15 74.93 -146.09
C ASP A 556 15.73 73.62 -145.53
N GLY A 557 15.78 73.49 -144.20
CA GLY A 557 16.29 72.33 -143.49
C GLY A 557 17.81 72.37 -143.20
N ARG A 558 18.47 73.52 -143.38
CA ARG A 558 19.80 73.83 -142.81
C ARG A 558 19.65 74.89 -141.74
N GLY A 559 20.45 74.77 -140.67
CA GLY A 559 20.37 75.76 -139.60
C GLY A 559 21.06 77.06 -139.96
N ASP A 560 20.53 78.16 -139.43
CA ASP A 560 20.96 79.52 -139.69
C ASP A 560 22.47 79.73 -139.45
N ASN A 561 23.12 78.94 -138.58
CA ASN A 561 24.56 79.10 -138.32
C ASN A 561 25.43 78.50 -139.42
N SER A 562 24.96 77.47 -140.12
CA SER A 562 25.65 76.85 -141.25
C SER A 562 25.10 77.28 -142.61
N ASP A 563 23.90 77.85 -142.65
CA ASP A 563 23.28 78.25 -143.89
C ASP A 563 23.88 79.52 -144.50
N LEU A 564 23.99 79.50 -145.82
CA LEU A 564 24.61 80.56 -146.60
C LEU A 564 23.59 81.57 -147.14
N ASP A 565 22.29 81.37 -146.94
CA ASP A 565 21.16 82.14 -147.52
C ASP A 565 19.95 82.16 -146.54
N ILE A 566 20.12 82.75 -145.35
CA ILE A 566 19.24 82.57 -144.17
C ILE A 566 17.79 83.01 -144.41
N ASP A 567 17.54 83.97 -145.31
CA ASP A 567 16.19 84.47 -145.59
C ASP A 567 15.53 83.81 -146.82
N GLY A 568 16.24 82.92 -147.52
CA GLY A 568 15.75 82.15 -148.66
C GLY A 568 15.45 82.98 -149.92
N ASP A 569 15.99 84.20 -150.04
CA ASP A 569 15.73 85.08 -151.19
C ASP A 569 16.53 84.70 -152.46
N ASN A 570 17.42 83.70 -152.35
CA ASN A 570 18.38 83.22 -153.35
C ASN A 570 19.63 84.10 -153.53
N ILE A 571 19.96 84.94 -152.54
CA ILE A 571 21.14 85.79 -152.49
C ILE A 571 21.91 85.49 -151.21
N SER A 572 23.02 84.75 -151.33
CA SER A 572 23.80 84.36 -150.15
C SER A 572 24.07 85.52 -149.17
N ASN A 573 23.92 85.27 -147.87
CA ASN A 573 24.19 86.16 -146.73
C ASN A 573 25.45 87.00 -146.92
N LYS A 574 26.52 86.35 -147.42
CA LYS A 574 27.82 87.00 -147.68
C LYS A 574 27.73 88.13 -148.70
N PHE A 575 26.92 87.96 -149.73
CA PHE A 575 26.71 88.93 -150.80
C PHE A 575 25.82 90.08 -150.32
N GLU A 576 24.80 89.80 -149.53
CA GLU A 576 23.93 90.81 -148.91
C GLU A 576 24.68 91.72 -147.92
N ILE A 577 25.46 91.12 -147.02
CA ILE A 577 26.34 91.86 -146.11
C ILE A 577 27.30 92.77 -146.92
N GLN A 578 27.81 92.30 -148.07
CA GLN A 578 28.68 93.11 -148.94
C GLN A 578 27.95 94.28 -149.58
N LEU A 579 26.66 94.14 -149.86
CA LEU A 579 25.81 95.19 -150.42
C LEU A 579 25.20 96.10 -149.33
N GLY A 580 25.37 95.75 -148.05
CA GLY A 580 24.86 96.52 -146.91
C GLY A 580 23.40 96.23 -146.56
N PHE A 581 22.86 95.10 -147.04
CA PHE A 581 21.56 94.58 -146.62
C PHE A 581 21.70 93.72 -145.35
N ASN A 582 20.58 93.52 -144.67
CA ASN A 582 20.48 92.69 -143.48
C ASN A 582 20.07 91.28 -143.91
N GLN A 583 20.89 90.28 -143.59
CA GLN A 583 20.73 88.87 -143.98
C GLN A 583 19.51 88.14 -143.38
N LEU A 584 18.57 88.90 -142.82
CA LEU A 584 17.34 88.44 -142.17
C LEU A 584 16.10 89.14 -142.79
N ASP A 585 16.28 89.99 -143.81
CA ASP A 585 15.21 90.81 -144.41
C ASP A 585 14.95 90.37 -145.86
N ALA A 586 13.98 89.45 -146.05
CA ALA A 586 13.58 88.87 -147.35
C ALA A 586 13.02 89.85 -148.41
#